data_AF-A0A382ZIT1-F1
#
_entry.id   AF-A0A382ZIT1-F1
#
_cell.length_a   1.000
_cell.length_b   1.000
_cell.length_c   1.000
_cell.angle_alpha   90.00
_cell.angle_beta   90.00
_cell.angle_gamma   90.00
#
_symmetry.space_group_name_H-M   'P 1'
#
loop_
_entity.id
_entity.type
_entity.pdbx_description
1 polymer ?
#
loop_
_entity_poly.entity_id
_entity_poly.type
_entity_poly.pdbx_seq_one_letter_code
_entity_poly.pdbx_strand_id
1 'polypeptide(L)'
;MSKKDNREQASGEETRMILGFNRDQRFRFYRWLGIAIVLFGGVWMFAYLQPQRWYKYTDVVSFEQVARDVEVGYVLWKNAEAVTAGVLPADIVSEPSISSDGTRMIYAREGKDKSQDLFLRRWNGTSWSGPRPMRALNSNFEETSPSLSGDGDFLYFTSDRPGGPGG
;
A
#
# COMPACT_ATOMS: atom_id res chain seq x y z
N MET A 1 -37.71 60.56 21.26
CA MET A 1 -36.85 60.18 20.12
C MET A 1 -36.31 58.77 20.37
N SER A 2 -36.14 57.92 19.34
CA SER A 2 -35.49 56.59 19.44
C SER A 2 -36.36 55.39 19.86
N LYS A 3 -37.27 54.97 18.97
CA LYS A 3 -37.78 53.58 18.93
C LYS A 3 -38.32 53.17 17.56
N LYS A 4 -38.70 54.16 16.73
CA LYS A 4 -39.06 53.94 15.31
C LYS A 4 -37.84 53.69 14.42
N ASP A 5 -36.74 54.42 14.60
CA ASP A 5 -35.54 54.30 13.76
C ASP A 5 -34.88 52.90 13.82
N ASN A 6 -34.98 52.19 14.95
CA ASN A 6 -34.38 50.85 15.11
C ASN A 6 -35.13 49.75 14.36
N ARG A 7 -36.43 49.91 14.07
CA ARG A 7 -37.19 48.90 13.30
C ARG A 7 -36.96 49.01 11.79
N GLU A 8 -36.74 50.23 11.30
CA GLU A 8 -36.44 50.46 9.89
C GLU A 8 -35.00 50.04 9.54
N GLN A 9 -34.03 50.27 10.44
CA GLN A 9 -32.65 49.79 10.26
C GLN A 9 -32.55 48.25 10.21
N ALA A 10 -33.32 47.53 11.03
CA ALA A 10 -33.36 46.06 11.01
C ALA A 10 -33.95 45.49 9.70
N SER A 11 -34.92 46.18 9.09
CA SER A 11 -35.52 45.76 7.81
C SER A 11 -34.60 46.00 6.59
N GLY A 12 -33.72 47.01 6.68
CA GLY A 12 -32.78 47.35 5.62
C GLY A 12 -31.60 46.38 5.50
N GLU A 13 -31.22 45.69 6.57
CA GLU A 13 -30.14 44.69 6.54
C GLU A 13 -30.56 43.37 5.87
N GLU A 14 -31.83 42.97 5.99
CA GLU A 14 -32.32 41.72 5.38
C GLU A 14 -32.38 41.76 3.85
N THR A 15 -32.43 42.97 3.27
CA THR A 15 -32.61 43.18 1.83
C THR A 15 -31.28 43.47 1.09
N ARG A 16 -30.14 43.45 1.79
CA ARG A 16 -28.82 43.68 1.16
C ARG A 16 -28.37 42.48 0.33
N MET A 17 -28.66 42.54 -0.97
CA MET A 17 -28.04 41.68 -1.96
C MET A 17 -26.56 42.02 -2.11
N ILE A 18 -25.71 41.02 -1.91
CA ILE A 18 -24.26 41.01 -2.14
C ILE A 18 -24.09 39.92 -3.20
N LEU A 19 -23.49 40.29 -4.35
CA LEU A 19 -23.33 39.39 -5.50
C LEU A 19 -24.65 38.78 -6.03
N GLY A 20 -25.78 39.49 -5.91
CA GLY A 20 -27.06 39.05 -6.49
C GLY A 20 -27.79 37.93 -5.75
N PHE A 21 -27.28 37.47 -4.60
CA PHE A 21 -27.91 36.43 -3.78
C PHE A 21 -28.58 37.01 -2.54
N ASN A 22 -29.77 36.52 -2.19
CA ASN A 22 -30.43 36.84 -0.92
C ASN A 22 -29.73 36.16 0.27
N ARG A 23 -29.92 36.70 1.49
CA ARG A 23 -29.30 36.19 2.73
C ARG A 23 -29.50 34.68 2.92
N ASP A 24 -30.72 34.18 2.71
CA ASP A 24 -31.05 32.75 2.85
C ASP A 24 -30.40 31.87 1.78
N GLN A 25 -30.27 32.37 0.55
CA GLN A 25 -29.60 31.65 -0.54
C GLN A 25 -28.10 31.49 -0.24
N ARG A 26 -27.46 32.50 0.37
CA ARG A 26 -26.05 32.41 0.77
C ARG A 26 -25.84 31.41 1.91
N PHE A 27 -26.69 31.42 2.93
CA PHE A 27 -26.57 30.43 4.01
C PHE A 27 -26.81 28.99 3.51
N ARG A 28 -27.74 28.80 2.58
CA ARG A 28 -27.91 27.51 1.88
C ARG A 28 -26.65 27.11 1.11
N PHE A 29 -26.06 28.06 0.37
CA PHE A 29 -24.82 27.83 -0.38
C PHE A 29 -23.65 27.49 0.54
N TYR A 30 -23.41 28.26 1.61
CA TYR A 30 -22.35 28.00 2.59
C TYR A 30 -22.53 26.66 3.28
N ARG A 31 -23.76 26.26 3.58
CA ARG A 31 -24.05 24.94 4.15
C ARG A 31 -23.63 23.82 3.19
N TRP A 32 -23.99 23.92 1.91
CA TRP A 32 -23.59 22.93 0.91
C TRP A 32 -22.09 22.95 0.61
N LEU A 33 -21.46 24.13 0.59
CA LEU A 33 -20.01 24.29 0.43
C LEU A 33 -19.25 23.66 1.60
N GLY A 34 -19.69 23.89 2.83
CA GLY A 34 -19.11 23.27 4.03
C GLY A 34 -19.22 21.75 4.00
N ILE A 35 -20.38 21.21 3.63
CA ILE A 35 -20.57 19.75 3.44
C ILE A 35 -19.60 19.22 2.37
N ALA A 36 -19.48 19.90 1.23
CA ALA A 36 -18.59 19.49 0.16
C ALA A 36 -17.11 19.47 0.60
N ILE A 37 -16.66 20.47 1.37
CA ILE A 37 -15.29 20.52 1.90
C ILE A 37 -15.03 19.36 2.86
N VAL A 38 -15.97 19.06 3.77
CA VAL A 38 -15.82 17.95 4.72
C VAL A 38 -15.81 16.60 3.99
N LEU A 39 -16.70 16.40 3.02
CA LEU A 39 -16.73 15.18 2.22
C LEU A 39 -15.45 15.01 1.41
N PHE A 40 -14.98 16.07 0.77
CA PHE A 40 -13.73 16.05 0.01
C PHE A 40 -12.54 15.72 0.90
N GLY A 41 -12.43 16.35 2.08
CA GLY A 41 -11.38 16.05 3.05
C GLY A 41 -11.42 14.60 3.54
N GLY A 42 -12.61 14.06 3.79
CA GLY A 42 -12.80 12.65 4.17
C GLY A 42 -12.37 11.67 3.07
N VAL A 43 -12.77 11.94 1.82
CA VAL A 43 -12.35 11.12 0.66
C VAL A 43 -10.84 11.20 0.45
N TRP A 44 -10.26 12.40 0.53
CA TRP A 44 -8.83 12.60 0.40
C TRP A 44 -8.04 11.90 1.51
N MET A 45 -8.49 12.03 2.76
CA MET A 45 -7.89 11.35 3.92
C MET A 45 -7.98 9.83 3.78
N PHE A 46 -9.12 9.28 3.36
CA PHE A 46 -9.28 7.85 3.15
C PHE A 46 -8.38 7.33 2.02
N ALA A 47 -8.26 8.09 0.92
CA ALA A 47 -7.38 7.78 -0.20
C ALA A 47 -5.88 7.88 0.18
N TYR A 48 -5.52 8.81 1.07
CA TYR A 48 -4.16 9.02 1.56
C TYR A 48 -3.74 7.95 2.57
N LEU A 49 -4.59 7.68 3.58
CA LEU A 49 -4.28 6.72 4.64
C LEU A 49 -4.32 5.26 4.17
N GLN A 50 -5.06 4.97 3.09
CA GLN A 50 -5.23 3.61 2.54
C GLN A 50 -5.46 2.55 3.64
N PRO A 51 -6.49 2.68 4.50
CA PRO A 51 -6.69 1.79 5.66
C PRO A 51 -6.93 0.32 5.28
N GLN A 52 -7.26 0.05 4.01
CA GLN A 52 -7.36 -1.29 3.46
C GLN A 52 -5.99 -1.95 3.20
N ARG A 53 -4.91 -1.17 3.20
CA ARG A 53 -3.53 -1.68 3.20
C ARG A 53 -3.09 -1.90 4.63
N TRP A 54 -3.20 -3.13 5.07
CA TRP A 54 -2.66 -3.59 6.34
C TRP A 54 -1.13 -3.56 6.24
N TYR A 55 -0.51 -2.49 6.73
CA TYR A 55 0.92 -2.51 7.03
C TYR A 55 1.11 -3.41 8.25
N LYS A 56 1.59 -4.63 8.04
CA LYS A 56 2.10 -5.45 9.14
C LYS A 56 3.42 -4.84 9.58
N TYR A 57 3.38 -4.00 10.60
CA TYR A 57 4.57 -3.68 11.36
C TYR A 57 4.85 -4.92 12.23
N THR A 58 5.90 -5.66 11.91
CA THR A 58 6.49 -6.59 12.88
C THR A 58 7.20 -5.73 13.91
N ASP A 59 6.46 -5.26 14.92
CA ASP A 59 7.06 -4.61 16.06
C ASP A 59 7.79 -5.69 16.88
N VAL A 60 9.11 -5.70 16.75
CA VAL A 60 10.00 -6.47 17.64
C VAL A 60 10.01 -5.76 18.99
N VAL A 61 8.90 -5.84 19.73
CA VAL A 61 8.86 -5.44 21.14
C VAL A 61 9.07 -6.71 21.96
N SER A 62 10.34 -6.94 22.30
CA SER A 62 10.83 -7.71 23.45
C SER A 62 9.96 -8.87 23.94
N PHE A 63 10.29 -10.09 23.52
CA PHE A 63 9.84 -11.30 24.19
C PHE A 63 10.60 -11.50 25.52
N GLU A 64 10.18 -10.82 26.58
CA GLU A 64 10.36 -11.31 27.95
C GLU A 64 8.98 -11.52 28.57
N GLN A 65 8.31 -12.58 28.11
CA GLN A 65 7.12 -13.08 28.76
C GLN A 65 7.50 -14.35 29.51
N VAL A 66 7.30 -14.35 30.83
CA VAL A 66 7.45 -15.57 31.66
C VAL A 66 6.46 -16.58 31.13
N ALA A 67 6.97 -17.70 30.61
CA ALA A 67 6.21 -18.77 29.96
C ALA A 67 5.28 -19.49 30.93
N ARG A 68 4.15 -18.87 31.31
CA ARG A 68 3.10 -19.53 32.10
C ARG A 68 1.72 -19.53 31.49
N ASP A 69 1.42 -18.69 30.51
CA ASP A 69 0.08 -18.65 29.89
C ASP A 69 0.13 -18.44 28.36
N VAL A 70 1.00 -19.17 27.65
CA VAL A 70 0.93 -19.23 26.18
C VAL A 70 0.06 -20.43 25.80
N GLU A 71 -1.18 -20.19 25.34
CA GLU A 71 -1.92 -21.21 24.60
C GLU A 71 -1.11 -21.56 23.35
N VAL A 72 -0.57 -22.77 23.32
CA VAL A 72 0.18 -23.27 22.16
C VAL A 72 -0.82 -23.40 21.01
N GLY A 73 -0.82 -22.42 20.10
CA GLY A 73 -1.51 -22.55 18.83
C GLY A 73 -0.87 -23.70 18.06
N TYR A 74 -1.56 -24.85 17.99
CA TYR A 74 -1.12 -25.96 17.16
C TYR A 74 -1.07 -25.47 15.71
N VAL A 75 0.14 -25.27 15.18
CA VAL A 75 0.35 -25.06 13.74
C VAL A 75 0.02 -26.40 13.07
N LEU A 76 -1.25 -26.58 12.72
CA LEU A 76 -1.71 -27.76 12.01
C LEU A 76 -1.26 -27.61 10.56
N TRP A 77 -0.10 -28.16 10.25
CA TRP A 77 0.34 -28.31 8.86
C TRP A 77 -0.72 -29.11 8.10
N LYS A 78 -1.37 -28.46 7.13
CA LYS A 78 -2.23 -29.16 6.17
C LYS A 78 -1.35 -29.79 5.09
N ASN A 79 -1.90 -30.78 4.39
CA ASN A 79 -1.25 -31.26 3.17
C ASN A 79 -1.01 -30.10 2.21
N ALA A 80 0.14 -30.09 1.54
CA ALA A 80 0.46 -29.08 0.55
C ALA A 80 -0.59 -29.12 -0.57
N GLU A 81 -1.26 -28.00 -0.79
CA GLU A 81 -2.17 -27.79 -1.92
C GLU A 81 -1.49 -26.89 -2.94
N ALA A 82 -1.62 -27.21 -4.22
CA ALA A 82 -1.08 -26.37 -5.27
C ALA A 82 -1.71 -24.98 -5.20
N VAL A 83 -0.87 -23.95 -5.08
CA VAL A 83 -1.31 -22.54 -5.13
C VAL A 83 -1.70 -22.23 -6.57
N THR A 84 -2.96 -22.50 -6.92
CA THR A 84 -3.52 -22.28 -8.25
C THR A 84 -3.93 -20.82 -8.49
N ALA A 85 -4.10 -20.04 -7.41
CA ALA A 85 -4.48 -18.64 -7.47
C ALA A 85 -3.25 -17.71 -7.32
N GLY A 86 -3.05 -16.79 -8.27
CA GLY A 86 -2.08 -15.70 -8.16
C GLY A 86 -0.64 -16.02 -8.60
N VAL A 87 -0.27 -17.29 -8.69
CA VAL A 87 0.98 -17.77 -9.31
C VAL A 87 0.55 -18.55 -10.56
N LEU A 88 0.81 -17.99 -11.75
CA LEU A 88 0.25 -18.48 -13.01
C LEU A 88 0.59 -19.97 -13.24
N PRO A 89 -0.28 -20.75 -13.91
CA PRO A 89 -0.15 -22.21 -14.02
C PRO A 89 1.06 -22.75 -14.82
N ALA A 90 1.97 -21.87 -15.26
CA ALA A 90 3.16 -22.25 -16.05
C ALA A 90 4.48 -21.68 -15.52
N ASP A 91 4.46 -20.85 -14.46
CA ASP A 91 5.69 -20.29 -13.89
C ASP A 91 6.22 -21.24 -12.81
N ILE A 92 7.36 -21.89 -13.07
CA ILE A 92 8.16 -22.50 -12.01
C ILE A 92 8.82 -21.35 -11.24
N VAL A 93 8.43 -21.18 -9.99
CA VAL A 93 9.04 -20.23 -9.06
C VAL A 93 10.08 -20.97 -8.25
N SER A 94 11.35 -20.65 -8.41
CA SER A 94 12.44 -21.16 -7.56
C SER A 94 12.93 -20.06 -6.62
N GLU A 95 13.32 -20.46 -5.41
CA GLU A 95 14.05 -19.63 -4.45
C GLU A 95 13.40 -18.25 -4.19
N PRO A 96 12.12 -18.20 -3.78
CA PRO A 96 11.45 -16.93 -3.53
C PRO A 96 11.97 -16.25 -2.26
N SER A 97 12.20 -14.95 -2.37
CA SER A 97 12.40 -14.02 -1.27
C SER A 97 11.25 -13.03 -1.22
N ILE A 98 10.63 -12.89 -0.05
CA ILE A 98 9.49 -11.99 0.17
C ILE A 98 9.94 -10.91 1.14
N SER A 99 9.62 -9.65 0.84
CA SER A 99 9.92 -8.52 1.74
C SER A 99 9.15 -8.65 3.06
N SER A 100 9.69 -8.06 4.13
CA SER A 100 9.07 -8.11 5.47
C SER A 100 7.63 -7.57 5.49
N ASP A 101 7.34 -6.55 4.68
CA ASP A 101 5.99 -5.98 4.51
C ASP A 101 5.04 -6.86 3.68
N GLY A 102 5.53 -7.96 3.10
CA GLY A 102 4.79 -8.86 2.22
C GLY A 102 4.42 -8.26 0.86
N THR A 103 4.93 -7.08 0.51
CA THR A 103 4.50 -6.37 -0.72
C THR A 103 5.31 -6.69 -1.95
N ARG A 104 6.51 -7.27 -1.79
CA ARG A 104 7.43 -7.60 -2.87
C ARG A 104 7.83 -9.06 -2.77
N MET A 105 7.85 -9.73 -3.90
CA MET A 105 8.40 -11.07 -4.03
C MET A 105 9.41 -11.05 -5.17
N ILE A 106 10.63 -11.48 -4.88
CA ILE A 106 11.70 -11.67 -5.85
C ILE A 106 12.00 -13.17 -5.90
N TYR A 107 12.14 -13.73 -7.08
CA TYR A 107 12.39 -15.16 -7.25
C TYR A 107 13.21 -15.38 -8.51
N ALA A 108 13.92 -16.51 -8.54
CA ALA A 108 14.60 -16.98 -9.72
C ALA A 108 13.64 -17.82 -10.57
N ARG A 109 13.85 -17.79 -11.88
CA ARG A 109 13.22 -18.72 -12.82
C ARG A 109 14.07 -18.78 -14.09
N GLU A 110 13.85 -19.82 -14.88
CA GLU A 110 14.42 -19.88 -16.22
C GLU A 110 13.93 -18.69 -17.07
N GLY A 111 14.91 -17.90 -17.53
CA GLY A 111 14.77 -16.78 -18.42
C GLY A 111 14.54 -17.21 -19.87
N LYS A 112 14.66 -16.25 -20.80
CA LYS A 112 14.49 -16.55 -22.23
C LYS A 112 15.65 -17.33 -22.82
N ASP A 113 16.84 -17.16 -22.27
CA ASP A 113 18.10 -17.66 -22.82
C ASP A 113 18.60 -18.90 -22.07
N LYS A 114 17.70 -19.59 -21.33
CA LYS A 114 17.97 -20.72 -20.43
C LYS A 114 18.82 -20.41 -19.18
N SER A 115 19.31 -19.19 -19.03
CA SER A 115 19.87 -18.70 -17.76
C SER A 115 18.77 -18.49 -16.71
N GLN A 116 19.14 -18.58 -15.43
CA GLN A 116 18.29 -18.16 -14.32
C GLN A 116 18.26 -16.64 -14.24
N ASP A 117 17.05 -16.10 -14.34
CA ASP A 117 16.76 -14.69 -14.31
C ASP A 117 15.99 -14.34 -13.03
N LEU A 118 16.27 -13.17 -12.44
CA LEU A 118 15.50 -12.66 -11.32
C LEU A 118 14.22 -11.93 -11.80
N PHE A 119 13.11 -12.23 -11.15
CA PHE A 119 11.81 -11.59 -11.41
C PHE A 119 11.21 -11.00 -10.15
N LEU A 120 10.62 -9.82 -10.31
CA LEU A 120 9.86 -9.12 -9.28
C LEU A 120 8.36 -9.26 -9.52
N ARG A 121 7.62 -9.56 -8.45
CA ARG A 121 6.17 -9.39 -8.34
C ARG A 121 5.86 -8.47 -7.18
N ARG A 122 4.82 -7.65 -7.35
CA ARG A 122 4.33 -6.72 -6.32
C ARG A 122 2.90 -7.07 -5.92
N TRP A 123 2.64 -7.13 -4.63
CA TRP A 123 1.29 -7.29 -4.09
C TRP A 123 0.62 -5.92 -4.01
N ASN A 124 -0.61 -5.82 -4.53
CA ASN A 124 -1.38 -4.58 -4.48
C ASN A 124 -2.39 -4.50 -3.31
N GLY A 125 -2.50 -5.57 -2.51
CA GLY A 125 -3.52 -5.73 -1.47
C GLY A 125 -4.50 -6.87 -1.76
N THR A 126 -4.70 -7.22 -3.03
CA THR A 126 -5.67 -8.24 -3.46
C THR A 126 -5.07 -9.30 -4.38
N SER A 127 -4.03 -8.96 -5.13
CA SER A 127 -3.40 -9.83 -6.13
C SER A 127 -1.93 -9.49 -6.31
N TRP A 128 -1.15 -10.50 -6.70
CA TRP A 128 0.21 -10.32 -7.19
C TRP A 128 0.17 -9.74 -8.60
N SER A 129 1.04 -8.78 -8.89
CA SER A 129 1.29 -8.33 -10.25
C SER A 129 1.85 -9.46 -11.10
N GLY A 130 1.76 -9.31 -12.42
CA GLY A 130 2.49 -10.17 -13.35
C GLY A 130 4.01 -10.14 -13.10
N PRO A 131 4.73 -11.17 -13.56
CA PRO A 131 6.18 -11.28 -13.42
C PRO A 131 6.89 -10.16 -14.16
N ARG A 132 7.78 -9.41 -13.49
CA ARG A 132 8.59 -8.36 -14.10
C ARG A 132 10.07 -8.73 -14.03
N PRO A 133 10.76 -8.92 -15.17
CA PRO A 133 12.19 -9.25 -15.17
C PRO A 133 13.02 -8.09 -14.60
N MET A 134 14.00 -8.40 -13.76
CA MET A 134 14.89 -7.40 -13.15
C MET A 134 16.05 -7.06 -14.11
N ARG A 135 15.72 -6.48 -15.27
CA ARG A 135 16.67 -6.25 -16.40
C ARG A 135 17.99 -5.55 -16.04
N ALA A 136 18.02 -4.73 -15.00
CA ALA A 136 19.24 -4.07 -14.55
C ALA A 136 20.19 -5.01 -13.78
N LEU A 137 19.62 -6.05 -13.16
CA LEU A 137 20.35 -7.07 -12.42
C LEU A 137 20.53 -8.36 -13.19
N ASN A 138 19.73 -8.62 -14.22
CA ASN A 138 19.85 -9.83 -15.04
C ASN A 138 20.92 -9.67 -16.13
N SER A 139 21.54 -10.77 -16.52
CA SER A 139 22.49 -10.80 -17.64
C SER A 139 22.44 -12.11 -18.42
N ASN A 140 23.48 -12.37 -19.23
CA ASN A 140 23.66 -13.64 -19.94
C ASN A 140 24.24 -14.75 -19.02
N PHE A 141 24.39 -14.44 -17.74
CA PHE A 141 24.90 -15.30 -16.69
C PHE A 141 23.75 -15.77 -15.80
N GLU A 142 24.02 -16.68 -14.88
CA GLU A 142 23.05 -17.20 -13.93
C GLU A 142 22.87 -16.18 -12.79
N GLU A 143 21.63 -15.81 -12.49
CA GLU A 143 21.28 -15.03 -11.31
C GLU A 143 20.23 -15.76 -10.45
N THR A 144 20.64 -16.14 -9.23
CA THR A 144 19.88 -17.05 -8.36
C THR A 144 19.85 -16.58 -6.90
N SER A 145 19.13 -17.31 -6.07
CA SER A 145 19.11 -17.20 -4.60
C SER A 145 18.94 -15.76 -4.10
N PRO A 146 17.86 -15.05 -4.53
CA PRO A 146 17.61 -13.71 -4.05
C PRO A 146 17.33 -13.70 -2.54
N SER A 147 17.77 -12.65 -1.87
CA SER A 147 17.52 -12.40 -0.45
C SER A 147 17.38 -10.90 -0.20
N LEU A 148 16.19 -10.48 0.22
CA LEU A 148 15.91 -9.11 0.62
C LEU A 148 16.37 -8.84 2.05
N SER A 149 16.95 -7.67 2.29
CA SER A 149 17.17 -7.16 3.65
C SER A 149 15.84 -6.97 4.38
N GLY A 150 15.89 -6.93 5.72
CA GLY A 150 14.67 -6.80 6.54
C GLY A 150 13.85 -5.54 6.26
N ASP A 151 14.52 -4.44 5.90
CA ASP A 151 13.91 -3.18 5.44
C ASP A 151 13.48 -3.21 3.95
N GLY A 152 13.96 -4.18 3.17
CA GLY A 152 13.66 -4.33 1.75
C GLY A 152 14.40 -3.34 0.84
N ASP A 153 15.40 -2.63 1.35
CA ASP A 153 16.21 -1.65 0.62
C ASP A 153 17.38 -2.28 -0.12
N PHE A 154 17.89 -3.41 0.37
CA PHE A 154 18.97 -4.17 -0.24
C PHE A 154 18.47 -5.52 -0.75
N LEU A 155 19.01 -5.93 -1.90
CA LEU A 155 18.87 -7.26 -2.46
C LEU A 155 20.25 -7.88 -2.60
N TYR A 156 20.42 -9.04 -1.97
CA TYR A 156 21.55 -9.92 -2.18
C TYR A 156 21.10 -11.04 -3.12
N PHE A 157 21.98 -11.47 -4.01
CA PHE A 157 21.73 -12.56 -4.95
C PHE A 157 23.06 -13.20 -5.36
N THR A 158 23.00 -14.43 -5.86
CA THR A 158 24.16 -15.14 -6.38
C THR A 158 24.25 -14.91 -7.88
N SER A 159 25.47 -14.75 -8.39
CA SER A 159 25.72 -14.62 -9.82
C SER A 159 27.06 -15.23 -10.21
N ASP A 160 27.12 -15.97 -11.30
CA ASP A 160 28.34 -16.59 -11.85
C ASP A 160 29.08 -15.67 -12.86
N ARG A 161 28.80 -14.36 -12.81
CA ARG A 161 29.52 -13.37 -13.63
C ARG A 161 31.01 -13.35 -13.30
N PRO A 162 31.88 -13.34 -14.32
CA PRO A 162 33.32 -13.26 -14.10
C PRO A 162 33.70 -11.94 -13.42
N GLY A 163 34.61 -12.02 -12.45
CA GLY A 163 35.13 -10.86 -11.72
C GLY A 163 34.24 -10.37 -10.57
N GLY A 164 33.15 -11.07 -10.27
CA GLY A 164 32.36 -10.83 -9.06
C GLY A 164 33.07 -11.32 -7.78
N PRO A 165 32.71 -10.79 -6.60
CA PRO A 165 33.25 -11.24 -5.32
C PRO A 165 32.70 -12.61 -4.86
N GLY A 166 31.80 -13.24 -5.62
CA GLY A 166 31.21 -14.53 -5.29
C GLY A 166 31.32 -15.50 -6.46
N GLY A 167 32.32 -16.38 -6.39
CA GLY A 167 32.34 -17.71 -7.03
C GLY A 167 32.45 -17.78 -8.54
#